data_AF-A0A2K3KX09-F1
#
_entry.id   AF-A0A2K3KX09-F1
#
_cell.length_a   1.000
_cell.length_b   1.000
_cell.length_c   1.000
_cell.angle_alpha   90.00
_cell.angle_beta   90.00
_cell.angle_gamma   90.00
#
_symmetry.space_group_name_H-M   'P 1'
#
loop_
_entity.id
_entity.type
_entity.pdbx_description
1 polymer ?
#
loop_
_entity_poly.entity_id
_entity_poly.type
_entity_poly.pdbx_seq_one_letter_code
_entity_poly.pdbx_strand_id
1 'polypeptide(L)'
;AKRLIGRRYSDSIVQNDIKLWPFKVIAGVNDKPVITVKYKGQEKQFCAEEISSMILKKMKEVAEAYIGSPVKNAVVTVPAYFNDSQRKA
;
A
#
# COMPACT_ATOMS: atom_id res chain seq x y z
N ALA A 1 -2.34 4.34 -0.44
CA ALA A 1 -1.82 3.08 0.13
C ALA A 1 -1.54 3.17 1.63
N LYS A 2 -0.60 4.00 2.10
CA LYS A 2 -0.23 4.08 3.54
C LYS A 2 -1.40 4.33 4.50
N ARG A 3 -2.40 5.11 4.10
CA ARG A 3 -3.62 5.36 4.90
C ARG A 3 -4.57 4.15 5.01
N LEU A 4 -4.44 3.17 4.12
CA LEU A 4 -5.26 1.95 4.06
C LEU A 4 -4.55 0.72 4.67
N ILE A 5 -3.23 0.77 4.82
CA ILE A 5 -2.43 -0.34 5.35
C ILE A 5 -2.92 -0.70 6.77
N GLY A 6 -3.08 -1.99 7.03
CA GLY A 6 -3.52 -2.53 8.32
C GLY A 6 -4.90 -2.05 8.81
N ARG A 7 -5.74 -1.47 7.92
CA ARG A 7 -7.10 -1.06 8.23
C ARG A 7 -8.13 -1.98 7.58
N ARG A 8 -9.37 -1.88 8.08
CA ARG A 8 -10.56 -2.49 7.47
C ARG A 8 -11.23 -1.50 6.54
N TYR A 9 -11.86 -2.00 5.48
CA TYR A 9 -12.64 -1.20 4.54
C TYR A 9 -13.81 -0.51 5.26
N SER A 10 -14.49 -1.20 6.18
CA SER A 10 -15.58 -0.63 6.98
C SER A 10 -15.17 0.47 7.98
N ASP A 11 -13.87 0.70 8.21
CA ASP A 11 -13.41 1.74 9.14
C ASP A 11 -13.89 3.13 8.67
N SER A 12 -14.52 3.87 9.58
CA SER A 12 -15.04 5.22 9.32
C SER A 12 -14.00 6.17 8.71
N ILE A 13 -12.74 6.05 9.12
CA ILE A 13 -11.63 6.85 8.58
C ILE A 13 -11.40 6.49 7.11
N VAL A 14 -11.43 5.19 6.79
CA VAL A 14 -11.27 4.69 5.41
C VAL A 14 -12.45 5.15 4.55
N GLN A 15 -13.68 5.03 5.04
CA GLN A 15 -14.88 5.47 4.30
C GLN A 15 -14.88 6.97 4.02
N ASN A 16 -14.38 7.79 4.93
CA ASN A 16 -14.25 9.23 4.70
C ASN A 16 -13.14 9.56 3.71
N ASP A 17 -11.98 8.91 3.83
CA ASP A 17 -10.85 9.11 2.92
C ASP A 17 -11.18 8.68 1.46
N ILE A 18 -11.95 7.60 1.27
CA ILE A 18 -12.34 7.09 -0.07
C ILE A 18 -13.11 8.13 -0.87
N LYS A 19 -13.94 8.96 -0.23
CA LYS A 19 -14.74 10.01 -0.90
C LYS A 19 -13.86 11.09 -1.55
N LEU A 20 -12.62 11.22 -1.10
CA LEU A 20 -11.69 12.25 -1.56
C LEU A 20 -10.74 11.74 -2.65
N TRP A 21 -10.75 10.44 -2.96
CA TRP A 21 -9.80 9.85 -3.88
C TRP A 21 -10.36 9.67 -5.29
N PRO A 22 -9.53 9.87 -6.33
CA PRO A 22 -9.94 9.71 -7.72
C PRO A 22 -9.94 8.24 -8.19
N PHE A 23 -9.66 7.29 -7.29
CA PHE A 23 -9.60 5.87 -7.60
C PHE A 23 -10.59 5.08 -6.73
N LYS A 24 -11.06 3.96 -7.26
CA LYS A 24 -12.03 3.12 -6.59
C LYS A 24 -11.35 2.26 -5.52
N VAL A 25 -11.99 2.18 -4.36
CA VAL A 25 -11.62 1.24 -3.30
C VAL A 25 -12.86 0.39 -3.00
N ILE A 26 -12.68 -0.92 -2.90
CA ILE A 26 -13.75 -1.90 -2.64
C ILE A 26 -13.42 -2.72 -1.38
N ALA A 27 -14.45 -3.35 -0.81
CA ALA A 27 -14.29 -4.36 0.22
C ALA A 27 -13.74 -5.65 -0.43
N GLY A 28 -12.55 -6.06 0.00
CA GLY A 28 -11.96 -7.36 -0.33
C GLY A 28 -12.30 -8.43 0.72
N VAL A 29 -11.60 -9.56 0.63
CA VAL A 29 -11.72 -10.66 1.59
C VAL A 29 -11.41 -10.16 3.01
N ASN A 30 -12.18 -10.62 4.00
CA ASN A 30 -12.06 -10.23 5.40
C ASN A 30 -12.15 -8.71 5.64
N ASP A 31 -12.94 -8.01 4.84
CA ASP A 31 -13.15 -6.56 4.95
C ASP A 31 -11.85 -5.77 4.79
N LYS A 32 -10.91 -6.29 3.99
CA LYS A 32 -9.67 -5.59 3.66
C LYS A 32 -9.91 -4.59 2.53
N PRO A 33 -9.43 -3.34 2.61
CA PRO A 33 -9.58 -2.38 1.52
C PRO A 33 -8.71 -2.76 0.33
N VAL A 34 -9.32 -2.84 -0.85
CA VAL A 34 -8.67 -3.20 -2.12
C VAL A 34 -8.85 -2.05 -3.11
N ILE A 35 -7.76 -1.59 -3.71
CA ILE A 35 -7.77 -0.54 -4.72
C ILE A 35 -7.99 -1.17 -6.09
N THR A 36 -8.96 -0.64 -6.84
CA THR A 36 -9.30 -1.11 -8.18
C THR A 36 -8.90 -0.07 -9.22
N VAL A 37 -8.13 -0.49 -10.22
CA VAL A 37 -7.66 0.37 -11.31
C VAL A 37 -7.76 -0.36 -12.65
N LYS A 38 -7.94 0.41 -13.73
CA LYS A 38 -7.83 -0.13 -15.09
C LYS A 38 -6.37 -0.06 -15.52
N TYR A 39 -5.74 -1.19 -15.75
CA TYR A 39 -4.35 -1.29 -16.20
C TYR A 39 -4.27 -2.15 -17.46
N LYS A 40 -3.68 -1.60 -18.53
CA LYS A 40 -3.58 -2.26 -19.85
C LYS A 40 -4.92 -2.81 -20.36
N GLY A 41 -5.99 -2.02 -20.21
CA GLY A 41 -7.33 -2.39 -20.66
C GLY A 41 -8.10 -3.31 -19.72
N GLN A 42 -7.44 -3.93 -18.73
CA GLN A 42 -8.06 -4.86 -17.79
C GLN A 42 -8.26 -4.22 -16.42
N GLU A 43 -9.32 -4.60 -15.71
CA GLU A 43 -9.48 -4.24 -14.31
C GLU A 43 -8.50 -5.05 -13.46
N LYS A 44 -7.75 -4.37 -12.60
CA LYS A 44 -6.83 -4.97 -11.65
C LYS A 44 -7.15 -4.48 -10.24
N GLN A 45 -6.98 -5.40 -9.31
CA GLN A 45 -7.21 -5.17 -7.89
C GLN A 45 -5.88 -5.33 -7.15
N PHE A 46 -5.60 -4.40 -6.25
CA PHE A 46 -4.38 -4.38 -5.47
C PHE A 46 -4.68 -4.08 -4.01
N CYS A 47 -4.05 -4.85 -3.12
CA CYS A 47 -4.01 -4.51 -1.70
C CYS A 47 -3.09 -3.32 -1.45
N ALA A 48 -3.28 -2.62 -0.32
CA ALA A 48 -2.45 -1.48 0.05
C ALA A 48 -0.97 -1.86 0.23
N GLU A 49 -0.69 -3.07 0.69
CA GLU A 49 0.64 -3.65 0.88
C GLU A 49 1.33 -3.91 -0.47
N GLU A 50 0.61 -4.40 -1.47
CA GLU A 50 1.17 -4.64 -2.81
C GLU A 50 1.61 -3.33 -3.47
N ILE A 51 0.80 -2.26 -3.36
CA ILE A 51 1.18 -0.94 -3.86
C ILE A 51 2.39 -0.39 -3.10
N SER A 52 2.43 -0.59 -1.78
CA SER A 52 3.58 -0.16 -0.96
C SER A 52 4.85 -0.93 -1.32
N SER A 53 4.72 -2.23 -1.63
CA SER A 53 5.81 -3.07 -2.13
C SER A 53 6.34 -2.60 -3.49
N MET A 54 5.47 -2.17 -4.41
CA MET A 54 5.90 -1.57 -5.69
C MET A 54 6.73 -0.30 -5.47
N ILE A 55 6.34 0.55 -4.51
CA ILE A 55 7.11 1.75 -4.15
C ILE A 55 8.47 1.34 -3.55
N LEU A 56 8.50 0.40 -2.60
CA LEU A 56 9.73 -0.07 -1.98
C LEU A 56 10.67 -0.73 -2.98
N LYS A 57 10.14 -1.50 -3.93
CA LYS A 57 10.91 -2.06 -5.04
C LYS A 57 11.55 -0.95 -5.87
N LYS A 58 10.82 0.12 -6.19
CA LYS A 58 11.39 1.25 -6.92
C LYS A 58 12.49 1.96 -6.11
N MET A 59 12.32 2.12 -4.81
CA MET A 59 13.35 2.71 -3.94
C MET A 59 14.60 1.83 -3.85
N LYS A 60 14.42 0.50 -3.80
CA LYS A 60 15.52 -0.46 -3.89
C LYS A 60 16.27 -0.32 -5.21
N GLU A 61 15.57 -0.29 -6.35
CA GLU A 61 16.19 -0.13 -7.67
C GLU A 61 17.02 1.17 -7.75
N VAL A 62 16.52 2.27 -7.18
CA VAL A 62 17.26 3.55 -7.11
C VAL A 62 18.53 3.40 -6.28
N ALA A 63 18.46 2.76 -5.12
CA ALA A 63 19.63 2.52 -4.27
C ALA A 63 20.65 1.58 -4.94
N GLU A 64 20.19 0.50 -5.57
CA GLU A 64 21.05 -0.45 -6.29
C GLU A 64 21.73 0.20 -7.50
N ALA A 65 21.03 1.06 -8.23
CA ALA A 65 21.61 1.83 -9.34
C ALA A 65 22.70 2.80 -8.86
N TYR A 66 22.55 3.39 -7.69
CA TYR A 66 23.54 4.29 -7.10
C TYR A 66 24.76 3.54 -6.54
N ILE A 67 24.53 2.43 -5.82
CA ILE A 67 25.59 1.65 -5.15
C ILE A 67 26.32 0.72 -6.14
N GLY A 68 25.65 0.28 -7.21
CA GLY A 68 26.18 -0.68 -8.18
C GLY A 68 26.18 -2.14 -7.71
N SER A 69 25.48 -2.45 -6.61
CA SER A 69 25.37 -3.81 -6.07
C SER A 69 24.00 -4.09 -5.43
N PRO A 70 23.61 -5.36 -5.23
CA PRO A 70 22.29 -5.70 -4.68
C PRO A 70 22.09 -5.26 -3.23
N VAL A 71 20.95 -4.61 -2.96
CA VAL A 71 20.54 -4.18 -1.60
C VAL A 71 19.56 -5.19 -1.02
N LYS A 72 19.94 -5.82 0.11
CA LYS A 72 19.13 -6.85 0.78
C LYS A 72 18.50 -6.40 2.10
N ASN A 73 19.20 -5.55 2.86
CA ASN A 73 18.76 -5.11 4.18
C ASN A 73 18.25 -3.68 4.12
N ALA A 74 17.14 -3.40 4.81
CA ALA A 74 16.56 -2.06 4.87
C ALA A 74 15.86 -1.84 6.21
N VAL A 75 15.84 -0.58 6.66
CA VAL A 75 15.02 -0.10 7.76
C VAL A 75 13.93 0.78 7.17
N VAL A 76 12.66 0.43 7.42
CA VAL A 76 11.50 1.16 6.90
C VAL A 76 10.85 1.94 8.04
N THR A 77 10.70 3.25 7.87
CA THR A 77 10.12 4.11 8.91
C THR A 77 8.59 4.07 8.86
N VAL A 78 7.98 4.09 10.06
CA VAL A 78 6.52 4.13 10.24
C VAL A 78 6.14 5.22 11.26
N PRO A 79 4.93 5.79 11.18
CA PRO A 79 4.48 6.74 12.19
C PRO A 79 4.42 6.13 13.59
N ALA A 80 4.69 6.93 14.63
CA ALA A 80 4.70 6.46 16.02
C ALA A 80 3.35 5.83 16.44
N TYR A 81 2.24 6.39 15.95
CA TYR A 81 0.88 5.95 16.27
C TYR A 81 0.39 4.73 15.47
N PHE A 82 1.24 4.11 14.63
CA PHE A 82 0.85 2.87 13.94
C PHE A 82 0.72 1.72 14.95
N ASN A 83 -0.39 0.99 14.86
CA ASN A 83 -0.60 -0.23 15.63
C ASN A 83 0.15 -1.43 15.02
N ASP A 84 0.19 -2.56 15.72
CA ASP A 84 0.93 -3.75 15.29
C ASP A 84 0.48 -4.30 13.94
N SER A 85 -0.82 -4.26 13.64
CA SER A 85 -1.32 -4.71 12.34
C SER A 85 -0.83 -3.82 11.20
N GLN A 86 -0.73 -2.51 11.43
CA GLN A 86 -0.20 -1.56 10.45
C GLN A 86 1.33 -1.63 10.31
N ARG A 87 2.02 -2.11 11.34
CA ARG A 87 3.48 -2.33 11.33
C ARG A 87 3.87 -3.65 10.65
N LYS A 88 3.03 -4.69 10.77
CA LYS A 88 3.24 -6.01 10.16
C LYS A 88 2.81 -6.10 8.69
N ALA A 89 1.87 -5.26 8.28
CA ALA A 89 1.37 -5.17 6.91
C ALA A 89 2.42 -4.64 5.92
#